data_AF-A0A841BM78-F1
#
_entry.id   AF-A0A841BM78-F1
#
_cell.length_a   1.000
_cell.length_b   1.000
_cell.length_c   1.000
_cell.angle_alpha   90.00
_cell.angle_beta   90.00
_cell.angle_gamma   90.00
#
_symmetry.space_group_name_H-M   'P 1'
#
loop_
_entity.id
_entity.type
_entity.pdbx_description
1 polymer ?
#
loop_
_entity_poly.entity_id
_entity_poly.type
_entity_poly.pdbx_seq_one_letter_code
_entity_poly.pdbx_strand_id
1 'polypeptide(L)'
;MSSQPLEQAAKSRSARWRIAGGVVVGVATVIGTIGQVWPLLFPPRPEPSSVPSGTVSQAAAPVNSTTPTGTSAAASAPTDGRTYLSDLRAAIGRERIVAVPKSLAGQPGFEHAFAVRCPSNNTGDMMVEVSYELPRGSTKVGVTLIGYQDKPPINQLIQLTVFPDAADRLPGAPFEGEKAAVQAAVGASSSITANVTDAFYVRLRIECRRPGGTAVVSDAYALP
;
A
#
# COMPACT_ATOMS: atom_id res chain seq x y z
N MET A 1 63.37 21.79 4.23
CA MET A 1 64.40 20.86 3.73
C MET A 1 64.22 19.53 4.44
N SER A 2 64.21 18.45 3.66
CA SER A 2 64.29 17.03 4.07
C SER A 2 63.01 16.43 4.69
N SER A 3 62.25 15.57 3.99
CA SER A 3 62.57 14.16 3.63
C SER A 3 62.64 13.29 4.90
N GLN A 4 61.98 12.15 5.09
CA GLN A 4 61.26 11.22 4.22
C GLN A 4 60.59 10.14 5.15
N PRO A 5 59.94 9.07 4.64
CA PRO A 5 58.75 8.46 5.21
C PRO A 5 59.00 7.20 6.06
N LEU A 6 57.98 6.76 6.79
CA LEU A 6 57.86 5.38 7.26
C LEU A 6 56.71 4.67 6.53
N GLU A 7 57.14 4.00 5.48
CA GLU A 7 56.55 2.84 4.86
C GLU A 7 56.13 1.81 5.93
N GLN A 8 54.84 1.53 6.06
CA GLN A 8 54.37 0.32 6.76
C GLN A 8 53.53 -0.52 5.79
N ALA A 9 54.19 -1.55 5.28
CA ALA A 9 53.61 -2.66 4.55
C ALA A 9 52.75 -3.52 5.48
N ALA A 10 51.42 -3.46 5.33
CA ALA A 10 50.49 -4.41 5.95
C ALA A 10 50.00 -5.42 4.92
N LYS A 11 50.62 -6.61 5.05
CA LYS A 11 50.48 -7.86 4.32
C LYS A 11 49.01 -8.32 4.15
N SER A 12 48.55 -8.30 2.90
CA SER A 12 47.33 -8.94 2.41
C SER A 12 47.35 -10.44 2.72
N ARG A 13 46.38 -10.91 3.52
CA ARG A 13 46.12 -12.34 3.76
C ARG A 13 44.83 -12.73 3.04
N SER A 14 45.01 -13.23 1.83
CA SER A 14 44.00 -13.91 1.03
C SER A 14 43.60 -15.24 1.68
N ALA A 15 42.40 -15.31 2.26
CA ALA A 15 41.80 -16.57 2.70
C ALA A 15 41.10 -17.24 1.51
N ARG A 16 41.81 -18.16 0.84
CA ARG A 16 41.23 -19.10 -0.11
C ARG A 16 40.60 -20.24 0.70
N TRP A 17 39.28 -20.33 0.74
CA TRP A 17 38.58 -21.53 1.15
C TRP A 17 37.96 -22.20 -0.07
N ARG A 18 38.49 -23.39 -0.40
CA ARG A 18 37.87 -24.40 -1.25
C ARG A 18 37.73 -25.68 -0.44
N ILE A 19 36.85 -26.55 -0.93
CA ILE A 19 36.51 -27.93 -0.52
C ILE A 19 35.18 -27.94 0.26
N ALA A 20 34.01 -28.19 -0.36
CA ALA A 20 33.54 -29.37 -1.13
C ALA A 20 33.33 -30.61 -0.25
N GLY A 21 32.08 -31.08 -0.16
CA GLY A 21 31.72 -32.33 0.51
C GLY A 21 30.23 -32.42 0.76
N GLY A 22 29.49 -32.91 -0.25
CA GLY A 22 28.06 -33.15 -0.16
C GLY A 22 27.73 -34.42 0.62
N VAL A 23 26.58 -34.40 1.30
CA VAL A 23 25.77 -35.58 1.57
C VAL A 23 24.32 -35.21 1.27
N VAL A 24 23.82 -35.78 0.18
CA VAL A 24 22.40 -35.80 -0.17
C VAL A 24 21.75 -36.91 0.65
N VAL A 25 20.91 -36.58 1.62
CA VAL A 25 19.96 -37.52 2.22
C VAL A 25 18.56 -37.01 1.90
N GLY A 26 17.85 -37.80 1.10
CA GLY A 26 16.50 -37.51 0.64
C GLY A 26 15.52 -37.43 1.80
N VAL A 27 14.65 -36.42 1.76
CA VAL A 27 13.41 -36.42 2.52
C VAL A 27 12.29 -36.67 1.54
N ALA A 28 11.68 -37.84 1.70
CA ALA A 28 10.56 -38.32 0.93
C ALA A 28 9.37 -37.35 0.99
N THR A 29 8.76 -37.17 -0.18
CA THR A 29 7.48 -36.54 -0.42
C THR A 29 6.36 -37.13 0.45
N VAL A 30 5.77 -36.34 1.34
CA VAL A 30 4.40 -36.55 1.83
C VAL A 30 3.50 -35.61 1.04
N ILE A 31 3.16 -36.04 -0.18
CA ILE A 31 2.08 -35.45 -0.98
C ILE A 31 0.82 -36.24 -0.64
N GLY A 32 -0.18 -35.57 -0.07
CA GLY A 32 -1.57 -36.00 -0.13
C GLY A 32 -2.21 -36.45 1.18
N THR A 33 -2.67 -35.51 2.02
CA THR A 33 -3.80 -35.74 2.96
C THR A 33 -4.58 -34.48 3.38
N ILE A 34 -4.22 -33.25 2.98
CA ILE A 34 -4.92 -32.03 3.47
C ILE A 34 -6.26 -31.77 2.74
N GLY A 35 -6.60 -32.54 1.69
CA GLY A 35 -7.86 -32.38 0.95
C GLY A 35 -9.13 -32.90 1.62
N GLN A 36 -9.03 -33.71 2.70
CA GLN A 36 -10.20 -34.38 3.29
C GLN A 36 -10.73 -33.77 4.60
N VAL A 37 -10.02 -32.80 5.21
CA VAL A 37 -10.44 -32.24 6.51
C VAL A 37 -11.27 -30.95 6.36
N TRP A 38 -11.27 -30.35 5.17
CA TRP A 38 -11.89 -29.04 4.92
C TRP A 38 -13.43 -28.98 5.11
N PRO A 39 -14.25 -30.01 4.77
CA PRO A 39 -15.71 -29.89 4.89
C PRO A 39 -16.26 -30.08 6.32
N LEU A 40 -15.44 -30.47 7.30
CA LEU A 40 -15.90 -30.66 8.70
C LEU A 40 -15.77 -29.40 9.57
N LEU A 41 -14.96 -28.42 9.16
CA LEU A 41 -14.77 -27.16 9.90
C LEU A 41 -15.73 -26.05 9.47
N PHE A 42 -16.40 -26.20 8.32
CA PHE A 42 -17.29 -25.18 7.75
C PHE A 42 -18.60 -25.81 7.26
N PRO A 43 -19.60 -26.04 8.15
CA PRO A 43 -20.91 -26.46 7.70
C PRO A 43 -21.53 -25.38 6.78
N PRO A 44 -22.12 -25.77 5.64
CA PRO A 44 -22.78 -24.81 4.75
C PRO A 44 -23.92 -24.12 5.48
N ARG A 45 -23.94 -22.79 5.37
CA ARG A 45 -24.99 -21.93 5.92
C ARG A 45 -26.32 -22.27 5.24
N PRO A 46 -27.41 -22.53 5.98
CA PRO A 46 -28.71 -22.80 5.38
C PRO A 46 -29.16 -21.60 4.54
N GLU A 47 -29.52 -21.88 3.28
CA GLU A 47 -30.15 -20.93 2.37
C GLU A 47 -31.45 -20.40 3.00
N PRO A 48 -31.69 -19.08 3.00
CA PRO A 48 -32.99 -18.56 3.34
C PRO A 48 -34.01 -18.96 2.27
N SER A 49 -35.05 -19.66 2.71
CA SER A 49 -36.17 -20.13 1.92
C SER A 49 -36.76 -19.05 1.01
N SER A 50 -36.89 -19.39 -0.27
CA SER A 50 -37.69 -18.68 -1.26
C SER A 50 -39.15 -18.57 -0.78
N VAL A 51 -39.57 -17.36 -0.45
CA VAL A 51 -40.98 -17.04 -0.18
C VAL A 51 -41.62 -16.70 -1.54
N PRO A 52 -42.83 -17.21 -1.87
CA PRO A 52 -43.46 -16.96 -3.16
C PRO A 52 -43.85 -15.49 -3.33
N SER A 53 -43.45 -14.90 -4.47
CA SER A 53 -43.88 -13.57 -4.91
C SER A 53 -45.38 -13.58 -5.18
N GLY A 54 -46.14 -12.94 -4.29
CA GLY A 54 -47.51 -12.53 -4.56
C GLY A 54 -47.51 -11.35 -5.54
N THR A 55 -48.08 -11.57 -6.72
CA THR A 55 -48.42 -10.53 -7.70
C THR A 55 -49.41 -9.55 -7.08
N VAL A 56 -49.00 -8.29 -6.89
CA VAL A 56 -49.92 -7.17 -6.71
C VAL A 56 -49.67 -6.18 -7.83
N SER A 57 -50.59 -6.20 -8.78
CA SER A 57 -50.73 -5.22 -9.85
C SER A 57 -51.30 -3.93 -9.25
N GLN A 58 -50.54 -2.83 -9.29
CA GLN A 58 -51.15 -1.50 -9.11
C GLN A 58 -50.40 -0.45 -9.93
N ALA A 59 -51.22 0.44 -10.50
CA ALA A 59 -51.00 1.18 -11.72
C ALA A 59 -50.04 2.38 -11.60
N ALA A 60 -49.60 2.82 -12.78
CA ALA A 60 -48.61 3.84 -13.07
C ALA A 60 -48.90 5.27 -12.58
N ALA A 61 -47.83 5.98 -12.22
CA ALA A 61 -47.61 7.38 -12.57
C ALA A 61 -46.08 7.67 -12.61
N PRO A 62 -45.58 8.53 -13.52
CA PRO A 62 -44.15 8.69 -13.78
C PRO A 62 -43.54 9.76 -12.88
N VAL A 63 -42.39 9.49 -12.25
CA VAL A 63 -41.59 10.54 -11.60
C VAL A 63 -40.09 10.24 -11.74
N ASN A 64 -39.50 10.92 -12.73
CA ASN A 64 -38.10 11.33 -12.89
C ASN A 64 -37.01 10.42 -12.31
N SER A 65 -36.55 9.49 -13.15
CA SER A 65 -35.20 8.93 -13.09
C SER A 65 -34.19 10.04 -13.37
N THR A 66 -33.71 10.72 -12.33
CA THR A 66 -32.51 11.55 -12.43
C THR A 66 -31.30 10.62 -12.35
N THR A 67 -30.88 10.15 -13.51
CA THR A 67 -29.51 9.68 -13.76
C THR A 67 -28.55 10.72 -13.19
N PRO A 68 -27.55 10.36 -12.35
CA PRO A 68 -26.42 11.25 -12.15
C PRO A 68 -25.62 11.18 -13.45
N THR A 69 -25.96 12.06 -14.38
CA THR A 69 -25.15 12.38 -15.55
C THR A 69 -23.76 12.69 -15.03
N GLY A 70 -22.81 11.84 -15.43
CA GLY A 70 -21.40 12.01 -15.15
C GLY A 70 -20.96 13.40 -15.57
N THR A 71 -20.85 14.29 -14.59
CA THR A 71 -19.94 15.42 -14.72
C THR A 71 -18.59 14.84 -14.35
N SER A 72 -17.85 14.38 -15.36
CA SER A 72 -16.40 14.34 -15.29
C SER A 72 -15.99 15.79 -15.05
N ALA A 73 -15.90 16.19 -13.79
CA ALA A 73 -15.28 17.44 -13.41
C ALA A 73 -13.86 17.32 -13.94
N ALA A 74 -13.55 18.09 -14.99
CA ALA A 74 -12.20 18.26 -15.45
C ALA A 74 -11.41 18.71 -14.22
N ALA A 75 -10.57 17.80 -13.69
CA ALA A 75 -9.70 18.11 -12.59
C ALA A 75 -8.89 19.33 -13.01
N SER A 76 -9.07 20.44 -12.28
CA SER A 76 -8.30 21.65 -12.51
C SER A 76 -6.83 21.25 -12.51
N ALA A 77 -6.16 21.47 -13.65
CA ALA A 77 -4.75 21.13 -13.76
C ALA A 77 -4.01 21.88 -12.65
N PRO A 78 -3.27 21.17 -11.78
CA PRO A 78 -2.58 21.77 -10.66
C PRO A 78 -1.57 22.80 -11.20
N THR A 79 -1.62 24.02 -10.69
CA THR A 79 -0.84 25.17 -11.17
C THR A 79 0.67 24.94 -11.12
N ASP A 80 1.12 23.97 -10.31
CA ASP A 80 2.53 23.62 -10.11
C ASP A 80 2.95 22.33 -10.86
N GLY A 81 2.10 21.76 -11.72
CA GLY A 81 2.38 20.51 -12.45
C GLY A 81 2.31 19.23 -11.58
N ARG A 82 1.81 19.33 -10.35
CA ARG A 82 1.72 18.23 -9.37
C ARG A 82 0.41 17.48 -9.46
N THR A 83 0.37 16.23 -9.92
CA THR A 83 -0.86 15.44 -9.83
C THR A 83 -0.99 14.79 -8.45
N TYR A 84 -2.01 15.16 -7.68
CA TYR A 84 -2.25 14.58 -6.36
C TYR A 84 -2.79 13.16 -6.45
N LEU A 85 -2.27 12.25 -5.63
CA LEU A 85 -2.71 10.85 -5.58
C LEU A 85 -4.14 10.73 -5.02
N SER A 86 -4.60 11.69 -4.21
CA SER A 86 -6.00 11.74 -3.73
C SER A 86 -7.02 11.89 -4.85
N ASP A 87 -6.60 12.50 -5.95
CA ASP A 87 -7.47 12.82 -7.10
C ASP A 87 -7.46 11.66 -8.12
N LEU A 88 -6.53 10.72 -7.96
CA LEU A 88 -6.40 9.51 -8.76
C LEU A 88 -7.23 8.37 -8.17
N ARG A 89 -7.82 7.56 -9.05
CA ARG A 89 -8.50 6.35 -8.62
C ARG A 89 -7.47 5.27 -8.31
N ALA A 90 -7.45 4.79 -7.06
CA ALA A 90 -6.62 3.64 -6.69
C ALA A 90 -7.02 2.39 -7.51
N ALA A 91 -6.03 1.77 -8.15
CA ALA A 91 -6.15 0.53 -8.92
C ALA A 91 -6.28 -0.70 -7.99
N ILE A 92 -5.56 -0.71 -6.87
CA ILE A 92 -5.61 -1.75 -5.83
C ILE A 92 -5.77 -1.09 -4.45
N GLY A 93 -6.49 -1.76 -3.54
CA GLY A 93 -6.57 -1.38 -2.13
C GLY A 93 -7.51 -0.21 -1.84
N ARG A 94 -8.38 0.16 -2.79
CA ARG A 94 -9.32 1.27 -2.63
C ARG A 94 -10.26 1.08 -1.44
N GLU A 95 -10.64 -0.15 -1.14
CA GLU A 95 -11.49 -0.50 0.01
C GLU A 95 -10.79 -0.30 1.37
N ARG A 96 -9.47 -0.11 1.35
CA ARG A 96 -8.64 0.19 2.54
C ARG A 96 -8.52 1.68 2.80
N ILE A 97 -8.83 2.49 1.79
CA ILE A 97 -8.90 3.94 1.91
C ILE A 97 -10.17 4.28 2.68
N VAL A 98 -10.01 5.05 3.75
CA VAL A 98 -11.08 5.53 4.62
C VAL A 98 -11.08 7.05 4.63
N ALA A 99 -12.16 7.63 5.15
CA ALA A 99 -12.24 9.07 5.34
C ALA A 99 -11.10 9.55 6.26
N VAL A 100 -10.51 10.71 5.92
CA VAL A 100 -9.55 11.39 6.77
C VAL A 100 -10.21 11.68 8.13
N PRO A 101 -9.53 11.42 9.26
CA PRO A 101 -10.07 11.72 10.57
C PRO A 101 -10.56 13.16 10.68
N LYS A 102 -11.73 13.37 11.29
CA LYS A 102 -12.36 14.70 11.40
C LYS A 102 -11.50 15.74 12.11
N SER A 103 -10.61 15.29 12.99
CA SER A 103 -9.65 16.13 13.68
C SER A 103 -8.61 16.75 12.72
N LEU A 104 -8.32 16.10 11.59
CA LEU A 104 -7.37 16.56 10.57
C LEU A 104 -8.06 17.14 9.33
N ALA A 105 -9.28 16.67 9.03
CA ALA A 105 -10.04 17.14 7.88
C ALA A 105 -10.29 18.65 7.94
N GLY A 106 -9.96 19.37 6.86
CA GLY A 106 -10.11 20.82 6.77
C GLY A 106 -8.99 21.64 7.42
N GLN A 107 -7.97 20.99 7.99
CA GLN A 107 -6.74 21.69 8.38
C GLN A 107 -5.85 21.97 7.15
N PRO A 108 -5.05 23.04 7.17
CA PRO A 108 -4.05 23.30 6.13
C PRO A 108 -3.07 22.13 5.98
N GLY A 109 -2.77 21.73 4.74
CA GLY A 109 -1.92 20.57 4.42
C GLY A 109 -2.66 19.23 4.37
N PHE A 110 -4.00 19.23 4.51
CA PHE A 110 -4.84 18.03 4.41
C PHE A 110 -5.90 18.13 3.30
N GLU A 111 -5.79 19.13 2.43
CA GLU A 111 -6.69 19.35 1.29
C GLU A 111 -6.66 18.15 0.33
N HIS A 112 -5.47 17.57 0.13
CA HIS A 112 -5.22 16.39 -0.71
C HIS A 112 -4.79 15.17 0.12
N ALA A 113 -5.31 15.06 1.34
CA ALA A 113 -5.03 13.92 2.21
C ALA A 113 -6.00 12.77 1.98
N PHE A 114 -5.51 11.55 2.17
CA PHE A 114 -6.33 10.36 2.30
C PHE A 114 -5.83 9.52 3.49
N ALA A 115 -6.70 8.68 4.03
CA ALA A 115 -6.37 7.82 5.15
C ALA A 115 -6.47 6.36 4.74
N VAL A 116 -5.57 5.53 5.25
CA VAL A 116 -5.57 4.09 5.03
C VAL A 116 -5.70 3.39 6.38
N ARG A 117 -6.71 2.54 6.51
CA ARG A 117 -6.94 1.77 7.73
C ARG A 117 -5.84 0.71 7.86
N CYS A 118 -5.14 0.70 9.00
CA CYS A 118 -4.21 -0.39 9.30
C CYS A 118 -4.96 -1.73 9.37
N PRO A 119 -4.34 -2.84 8.95
CA PRO A 119 -4.91 -4.17 9.16
C PRO A 119 -5.26 -4.42 10.64
N SER A 120 -6.26 -5.28 10.87
CA SER A 120 -6.63 -5.72 12.23
C SER A 120 -5.66 -6.74 12.82
N ASN A 121 -4.70 -7.23 12.04
CA ASN A 121 -3.73 -8.28 12.37
C ASN A 121 -4.36 -9.63 12.81
N ASN A 122 -5.68 -9.80 12.70
CA ASN A 122 -6.37 -11.05 13.09
C ASN A 122 -6.01 -12.25 12.18
N THR A 123 -5.60 -11.97 10.94
CA THR A 123 -5.22 -12.96 9.92
C THR A 123 -3.70 -13.12 9.78
N GLY A 124 -2.91 -12.42 10.59
CA GLY A 124 -1.46 -12.31 10.43
C GLY A 124 -1.02 -11.24 9.41
N ASP A 125 -1.96 -10.62 8.69
CA ASP A 125 -1.67 -9.53 7.76
C ASP A 125 -1.27 -8.27 8.54
N MET A 126 0.00 -7.86 8.42
CA MET A 126 0.54 -6.63 9.06
C MET A 126 0.70 -5.46 8.09
N MET A 127 0.43 -5.70 6.81
CA MET A 127 0.61 -4.73 5.73
C MET A 127 -0.65 -4.56 4.91
N VAL A 128 -0.80 -3.36 4.35
CA VAL A 128 -1.84 -3.02 3.39
C VAL A 128 -1.20 -2.30 2.22
N GLU A 129 -1.65 -2.61 1.01
CA GLU A 129 -1.14 -2.01 -0.22
C GLU A 129 -2.24 -1.21 -0.90
N VAL A 130 -1.90 -0.01 -1.35
CA VAL A 130 -2.74 0.83 -2.19
C VAL A 130 -1.91 1.21 -3.42
N SER A 131 -2.44 0.97 -4.62
CA SER A 131 -1.72 1.25 -5.86
C SER A 131 -2.46 2.26 -6.71
N TYR A 132 -1.73 3.18 -7.33
CA TYR A 132 -2.25 4.22 -8.21
C TYR A 132 -1.56 4.16 -9.56
N GLU A 133 -2.32 4.35 -10.64
CA GLU A 133 -1.75 4.57 -11.97
C GLU A 133 -1.20 5.99 -12.04
N LEU A 134 0.05 6.13 -12.46
CA LEU A 134 0.71 7.43 -12.55
C LEU A 134 0.42 8.09 -13.92
N PRO A 135 0.32 9.43 -13.96
CA PRO A 135 0.38 10.16 -15.23
C PRO A 135 1.65 9.81 -16.00
N ARG A 136 1.53 9.66 -17.33
CA ARG A 136 2.69 9.39 -18.19
C ARG A 136 3.75 10.48 -18.04
N GLY A 137 5.00 10.05 -17.93
CA GLY A 137 6.15 10.95 -17.77
C GLY A 137 6.44 11.34 -16.33
N SER A 138 5.72 10.80 -15.34
CA SER A 138 6.06 11.05 -13.93
C SER A 138 7.48 10.57 -13.61
N THR A 139 8.29 11.41 -12.98
CA THR A 139 9.68 11.07 -12.57
C THR A 139 9.84 10.98 -11.06
N LYS A 140 8.97 11.64 -10.29
CA LYS A 140 9.00 11.64 -8.82
C LYS A 140 7.63 11.51 -8.20
N VAL A 141 7.57 10.84 -7.05
CA VAL A 141 6.40 10.86 -6.16
C VAL A 141 6.83 11.35 -4.78
N GLY A 142 6.19 12.41 -4.31
CA GLY A 142 6.33 12.93 -2.95
C GLY A 142 5.17 12.47 -2.08
N VAL A 143 5.45 12.09 -0.82
CA VAL A 143 4.43 11.66 0.13
C VAL A 143 4.79 12.12 1.53
N THR A 144 3.81 12.61 2.30
CA THR A 144 3.94 12.84 3.74
C THR A 144 3.09 11.84 4.51
N LEU A 145 3.71 11.07 5.41
CA LEU A 145 3.07 10.11 6.27
C LEU A 145 2.85 10.71 7.66
N ILE A 146 1.64 10.53 8.18
CA ILE A 146 1.25 10.92 9.53
C ILE A 146 0.65 9.71 10.22
N GLY A 147 1.21 9.34 11.38
CA GLY A 147 0.63 8.30 12.22
C GLY A 147 -0.59 8.82 12.97
N TYR A 148 -1.78 8.22 12.79
CA TYR A 148 -3.00 8.66 13.47
C TYR A 148 -3.68 7.53 14.26
N GLN A 149 -4.26 7.89 15.41
CA GLN A 149 -5.09 7.01 16.22
C GLN A 149 -6.12 7.81 17.01
N ASP A 150 -7.36 7.32 17.08
CA ASP A 150 -8.45 8.01 17.81
C ASP A 150 -8.31 7.91 19.33
N LYS A 151 -7.61 6.89 19.84
CA LYS A 151 -7.46 6.64 21.28
C LYS A 151 -5.99 6.42 21.64
N PRO A 152 -5.35 7.34 22.37
CA PRO A 152 -4.04 7.10 22.97
C PRO A 152 -4.15 6.15 24.19
N PRO A 153 -3.03 5.58 24.68
CA PRO A 153 -1.69 5.53 24.08
C PRO A 153 -1.38 4.13 23.54
N ILE A 154 -1.20 4.01 22.23
CA ILE A 154 -0.39 2.92 21.67
C ILE A 154 0.85 3.57 21.06
N ASN A 155 2.03 3.18 21.53
CA ASN A 155 3.30 3.47 20.86
C ASN A 155 3.33 2.71 19.54
N GLN A 156 2.58 3.19 18.55
CA GLN A 156 2.48 2.62 17.22
C GLN A 156 3.42 3.37 16.27
N LEU A 157 4.19 2.58 15.53
CA LEU A 157 5.04 3.03 14.45
C LEU A 157 4.41 2.53 13.15
N ILE A 158 4.15 3.46 12.24
CA ILE A 158 3.63 3.17 10.90
C ILE A 158 4.78 3.36 9.93
N GLN A 159 5.02 2.37 9.07
CA GLN A 159 5.99 2.46 7.99
C GLN A 159 5.25 2.56 6.66
N LEU A 160 5.63 3.53 5.84
CA LEU A 160 5.20 3.64 4.45
C LEU A 160 6.40 3.32 3.56
N THR A 161 6.19 2.43 2.59
CA THR A 161 7.17 2.16 1.52
C THR A 161 6.52 2.44 0.17
N VAL A 162 7.23 3.18 -0.67
CA VAL A 162 6.82 3.54 -2.03
C VAL A 162 7.57 2.66 -3.02
N PHE A 163 6.81 1.98 -3.88
CA PHE A 163 7.28 1.05 -4.90
C PHE A 163 6.90 1.56 -6.30
N PRO A 164 7.88 1.88 -7.17
CA PRO A 164 7.63 2.20 -8.58
C PRO A 164 7.46 0.92 -9.42
N ASP A 165 6.22 0.54 -9.75
CA ASP A 165 5.95 -0.66 -10.54
C ASP A 165 5.83 -0.32 -12.04
N ALA A 166 6.52 -1.09 -12.90
CA ALA A 166 6.46 -0.96 -14.36
C ALA A 166 5.12 -1.47 -14.95
N ALA A 167 4.79 -1.06 -16.18
CA ALA A 167 3.52 -1.39 -16.84
C ALA A 167 3.27 -2.89 -17.06
N ASP A 168 4.35 -3.66 -17.24
CA ASP A 168 4.32 -5.11 -17.43
C ASP A 168 4.15 -5.88 -16.11
N ARG A 169 4.27 -5.20 -14.96
CA ARG A 169 4.03 -5.80 -13.66
C ARG A 169 2.61 -5.55 -13.20
N LEU A 170 1.91 -6.64 -12.88
CA LEU A 170 0.65 -6.55 -12.18
C LEU A 170 0.89 -5.94 -10.79
N PRO A 171 0.08 -4.96 -10.36
CA PRO A 171 0.20 -4.44 -9.01
C PRO A 171 -0.06 -5.57 -7.99
N GLY A 172 0.80 -5.66 -6.98
CA GLY A 172 0.85 -6.79 -6.02
C GLY A 172 1.91 -7.86 -6.34
N ALA A 173 2.53 -7.84 -7.52
CA ALA A 173 3.65 -8.73 -7.85
C ALA A 173 4.89 -8.44 -6.96
N PRO A 174 5.82 -9.42 -6.81
CA PRO A 174 7.10 -9.17 -6.16
C PRO A 174 7.81 -7.96 -6.79
N PHE A 175 8.33 -7.09 -5.93
CA PHE A 175 9.02 -5.89 -6.35
C PHE A 175 10.53 -6.13 -6.46
N GLU A 176 11.12 -5.72 -7.58
CA GLU A 176 12.57 -5.74 -7.83
C GLU A 176 12.94 -4.37 -8.39
N GLY A 177 13.43 -3.49 -7.54
CA GLY A 177 13.77 -2.12 -7.95
C GLY A 177 14.18 -1.25 -6.76
N GLU A 178 14.38 0.03 -7.03
CA GLU A 178 14.59 1.02 -5.99
C GLU A 178 13.26 1.36 -5.31
N LYS A 179 13.25 1.35 -3.99
CA LYS A 179 12.09 1.73 -3.16
C LYS A 179 12.52 2.77 -2.15
N ALA A 180 11.57 3.62 -1.78
CA ALA A 180 11.77 4.63 -0.76
C ALA A 180 10.90 4.28 0.46
N ALA A 181 11.44 4.34 1.68
CA ALA A 181 10.67 4.04 2.90
C ALA A 181 10.83 5.14 3.96
N VAL A 182 9.74 5.42 4.67
CA VAL A 182 9.68 6.36 5.79
C VAL A 182 8.83 5.78 6.91
N GLN A 183 9.07 6.24 8.13
CA GLN A 183 8.32 5.84 9.31
C GLN A 183 7.81 7.07 10.07
N ALA A 184 6.62 6.95 10.66
CA ALA A 184 6.04 7.98 11.51
C ALA A 184 5.46 7.33 12.77
N ALA A 185 5.77 7.91 13.93
CA ALA A 185 5.07 7.62 15.17
C ALA A 185 3.69 8.29 15.18
N VAL A 186 2.80 7.84 16.06
CA VAL A 186 1.49 8.50 16.24
C VAL A 186 1.68 9.96 16.63
N GLY A 187 1.02 10.87 15.92
CA GLY A 187 1.12 12.32 16.12
C GLY A 187 2.34 12.98 15.46
N ALA A 188 3.25 12.20 14.88
CA ALA A 188 4.39 12.71 14.12
C ALA A 188 4.12 12.64 12.60
N SER A 189 4.76 13.54 11.86
CA SER A 189 4.78 13.56 10.40
C SER A 189 6.17 13.29 9.86
N SER A 190 6.27 12.51 8.79
CA SER A 190 7.53 12.24 8.09
C SER A 190 7.29 12.21 6.58
N SER A 191 8.15 12.86 5.80
CA SER A 191 8.02 12.93 4.34
C SER A 191 9.07 12.10 3.61
N ILE A 192 8.74 11.72 2.38
CA ILE A 192 9.64 11.00 1.48
C ILE A 192 9.39 11.41 0.04
N THR A 193 10.44 11.33 -0.78
CA THR A 193 10.34 11.45 -2.23
C THR A 193 10.97 10.22 -2.86
N ALA A 194 10.25 9.56 -3.75
CA ALA A 194 10.71 8.39 -4.49
C ALA A 194 10.93 8.76 -5.96
N ASN A 195 11.96 8.17 -6.57
CA ASN A 195 12.10 8.17 -8.02
C ASN A 195 11.10 7.15 -8.60
N VAL A 196 10.30 7.57 -9.57
CA VAL A 196 9.31 6.74 -10.26
C VAL A 196 9.47 6.82 -11.77
N THR A 197 10.67 7.19 -12.25
CA THR A 197 10.98 7.24 -13.69
C THR A 197 10.63 5.89 -14.33
N ASP A 198 9.92 5.96 -15.46
CA ASP A 198 9.40 4.81 -16.22
C ASP A 198 8.40 3.91 -15.47
N ALA A 199 7.96 4.31 -14.27
CA ALA A 199 6.91 3.59 -13.54
C ALA A 199 5.53 3.90 -14.15
N PHE A 200 4.71 2.87 -14.24
CA PHE A 200 3.31 3.00 -14.65
C PHE A 200 2.39 3.06 -13.42
N TYR A 201 2.75 2.34 -12.37
CA TYR A 201 2.05 2.36 -11.10
C TYR A 201 2.98 2.83 -9.98
N VAL A 202 2.41 3.50 -8.99
CA VAL A 202 3.03 3.63 -7.67
C VAL A 202 2.23 2.80 -6.67
N ARG A 203 2.92 1.92 -5.96
CA ARG A 203 2.34 1.12 -4.88
C ARG A 203 2.84 1.62 -3.54
N LEU A 204 1.90 2.01 -2.70
CA LEU A 204 2.10 2.43 -1.32
C LEU A 204 1.85 1.23 -0.41
N ARG A 205 2.90 0.69 0.20
CA ARG A 205 2.78 -0.36 1.21
C ARG A 205 2.89 0.25 2.59
N ILE A 206 1.85 0.07 3.37
CA ILE A 206 1.74 0.59 4.73
C ILE A 206 1.81 -0.60 5.67
N GLU A 207 2.83 -0.61 6.52
CA GLU A 207 3.03 -1.63 7.54
C GLU A 207 2.72 -1.05 8.92
N CYS A 208 1.84 -1.73 9.65
CA CYS A 208 1.40 -1.33 10.97
C CYS A 208 1.79 -2.39 12.00
N ARG A 209 2.70 -2.05 12.92
CA ARG A 209 3.15 -2.97 13.97
C ARG A 209 2.07 -3.38 14.96
N ARG A 210 1.00 -2.57 15.08
CA ARG A 210 -0.12 -2.78 15.99
C ARG A 210 -1.43 -2.59 15.20
N PRO A 211 -2.49 -3.34 15.54
CA PRO A 211 -3.79 -3.17 14.92
C PRO A 211 -4.48 -1.89 15.40
N GLY A 212 -5.47 -1.42 14.64
CA GLY A 212 -6.37 -0.34 15.05
C GLY A 212 -5.85 1.09 14.86
N GLY A 213 -4.70 1.26 14.19
CA GLY A 213 -4.22 2.57 13.74
C GLY A 213 -4.77 2.99 12.38
N THR A 214 -4.53 4.23 12.01
CA THR A 214 -4.78 4.76 10.66
C THR A 214 -3.52 5.47 10.18
N ALA A 215 -3.06 5.12 8.99
CA ALA A 215 -2.01 5.87 8.30
C ALA A 215 -2.68 7.02 7.55
N VAL A 216 -2.37 8.25 7.90
CA VAL A 216 -2.83 9.42 7.13
C VAL A 216 -1.71 9.80 6.18
N VAL A 217 -2.04 9.89 4.91
CA VAL A 217 -1.13 10.28 3.85
C VAL A 217 -1.56 11.65 3.36
N SER A 218 -0.75 12.66 3.64
CA SER A 218 -0.98 14.04 3.23
C SER A 218 -0.04 14.45 2.09
N ASP A 219 -0.50 15.40 1.28
CA ASP A 219 0.27 15.97 0.16
C ASP A 219 0.99 14.92 -0.68
N ALA A 220 0.30 13.82 -1.01
CA ALA A 220 0.84 12.81 -1.88
C ALA A 220 0.67 13.26 -3.34
N TYR A 221 1.77 13.45 -4.06
CA TYR A 221 1.74 13.95 -5.43
C TYR A 221 2.77 13.25 -6.33
N ALA A 222 2.49 13.25 -7.63
CA ALA A 222 3.40 12.90 -8.69
C ALA A 222 3.87 14.17 -9.43
N LEU A 223 5.13 14.17 -9.84
CA LEU A 223 5.75 15.22 -10.67
C LEU A 223 6.21 14.62 -12.01
N PRO A 224 6.06 15.36 -13.13
CA PRO A 224 6.66 15.00 -14.42
C PRO A 224 8.19 15.09 -14.43
#